data_AF-A0A9X1NKH7-F1
#
_entry.id   AF-A0A9X1NKH7-F1
#
_cell.length_a   1.000
_cell.length_b   1.000
_cell.length_c   1.000
_cell.angle_alpha   90.00
_cell.angle_beta   90.00
_cell.angle_gamma   90.00
#
_symmetry.space_group_name_H-M   'P 1'
#
loop_
_entity.id
_entity.type
_entity.pdbx_description
1 polymer ?
#
loop_
_entity_poly.entity_id
_entity_poly.type
_entity_poly.pdbx_seq_one_letter_code
_entity_poly.pdbx_strand_id
1 'polypeptide(L)'
;MCRLARGEDGRWLWTSWSEGETDLNSLAHPFDPDCVKDEFARYDSEEPPREDVVAWDAWDNRWDELMAQQTRGAVLLAHQGCGYWDWLVVSGPRRGSVWDDARGVDVPLRQ
;
A
#
# COMPACT_ATOMS: atom_id res chain seq x y z
N MET A 1 -12.74 0.35 6.91
CA MET A 1 -13.46 -0.82 6.33
C MET A 1 -13.62 -0.62 4.84
N CYS A 2 -13.17 -1.57 4.02
CA CYS A 2 -13.30 -1.55 2.56
C CYS A 2 -14.60 -2.24 2.13
N ARG A 3 -15.28 -1.68 1.12
CA ARG A 3 -16.57 -2.18 0.65
C ARG A 3 -16.69 -2.06 -0.86
N LEU A 4 -17.23 -3.11 -1.47
CA LEU A 4 -17.76 -3.06 -2.82
C LEU A 4 -19.20 -2.52 -2.80
N ALA A 5 -19.46 -1.47 -3.58
CA ALA A 5 -20.78 -0.83 -3.69
C ALA A 5 -21.20 -0.67 -5.15
N ARG A 6 -22.50 -0.49 -5.40
CA ARG A 6 -23.01 -0.06 -6.71
C ARG A 6 -23.11 1.45 -6.74
N GLY A 7 -22.53 2.07 -7.77
CA GLY A 7 -22.68 3.49 -8.08
C GLY A 7 -24.05 3.80 -8.69
N GLU A 8 -24.38 5.09 -8.74
CA GLU A 8 -25.63 5.59 -9.33
C GLU A 8 -25.74 5.28 -10.84
N ASP A 9 -24.60 5.15 -11.51
CA ASP A 9 -24.48 4.74 -12.91
C ASP A 9 -24.59 3.21 -13.11
N GLY A 10 -24.85 2.46 -12.05
CA GLY A 10 -24.94 1.00 -12.07
C GLY A 10 -23.59 0.29 -12.21
N ARG A 11 -22.45 0.98 -12.06
CA ARG A 11 -21.11 0.36 -12.03
C ARG A 11 -20.70 -0.04 -10.62
N TRP A 12 -19.67 -0.88 -10.51
CA TRP A 12 -19.10 -1.23 -9.20
C TRP A 12 -18.11 -0.16 -8.77
N LEU A 13 -18.15 0.19 -7.48
CA LEU A 13 -17.24 1.13 -6.84
C LEU A 13 -16.55 0.43 -5.67
N TRP A 14 -15.28 0.77 -5.46
CA TRP A 14 -14.53 0.40 -4.26
C TRP A 14 -14.50 1.59 -3.33
N THR A 15 -14.97 1.43 -2.09
CA THR A 15 -14.96 2.49 -1.08
C THR A 15 -14.20 2.03 0.16
N SER A 16 -13.33 2.89 0.69
CA SER A 16 -12.59 2.68 1.94
C SER A 16 -12.88 3.84 2.90
N TRP A 17 -13.01 3.53 4.20
CA TRP A 17 -13.52 4.50 5.19
C TRP A 17 -12.50 5.39 5.88
N SER A 18 -11.19 5.11 5.82
CA SER A 18 -10.09 6.00 6.27
C SER A 18 -8.81 5.19 6.48
N GLU A 19 -7.68 5.82 6.13
CA GLU A 19 -6.27 5.41 6.28
C GLU A 19 -5.91 4.08 5.60
N GLY A 20 -4.93 4.13 4.68
CA GLY A 20 -4.70 3.07 3.71
C GLY A 20 -5.74 3.14 2.58
N GLU A 21 -5.67 4.18 1.75
CA GLU A 21 -6.54 4.24 0.57
C GLU A 21 -5.98 3.37 -0.55
N THR A 22 -6.89 2.65 -1.21
CA THR A 22 -6.57 2.11 -2.52
C THR A 22 -6.42 3.29 -3.48
N ASP A 23 -5.22 3.52 -4.00
CA ASP A 23 -5.04 4.45 -5.12
C ASP A 23 -5.66 3.83 -6.39
N LEU A 24 -6.93 4.18 -6.64
CA LEU A 24 -7.69 3.69 -7.78
C LEU A 24 -7.06 4.07 -9.12
N ASN A 25 -6.30 5.16 -9.19
CA ASN A 25 -5.63 5.58 -10.42
C ASN A 25 -4.43 4.69 -10.74
N SER A 26 -3.83 4.08 -9.71
CA SER A 26 -2.70 3.17 -9.88
C SER A 26 -3.09 1.77 -10.33
N LEU A 27 -4.38 1.42 -10.35
CA LEU A 27 -4.83 0.04 -10.63
C LEU A 27 -4.49 -0.42 -12.04
N ALA A 28 -4.20 0.47 -12.98
CA ALA A 28 -3.74 0.07 -14.32
C ALA A 28 -2.27 -0.39 -14.34
N HIS A 29 -1.49 -0.05 -13.32
CA HIS A 29 -0.10 -0.50 -13.21
C HIS A 29 -0.05 -1.96 -12.74
N PRO A 30 0.87 -2.77 -13.28
CA PRO A 30 1.05 -4.13 -12.81
C PRO A 30 1.57 -4.13 -11.36
N PHE A 31 1.04 -5.04 -10.55
CA PHE A 31 1.56 -5.27 -9.20
C PHE A 31 2.95 -5.91 -9.27
N ASP A 32 3.92 -5.22 -8.67
CA ASP A 32 5.31 -5.63 -8.56
C ASP A 32 5.82 -5.31 -7.14
N PRO A 33 5.88 -6.29 -6.23
CA PRO A 33 6.29 -6.03 -4.86
C PRO A 33 7.79 -5.76 -4.74
N ASP A 34 8.58 -5.98 -5.78
CA ASP A 34 10.02 -5.73 -5.76
C ASP A 34 10.39 -4.37 -6.38
N CYS A 35 9.43 -3.62 -6.93
CA CYS A 35 9.69 -2.40 -7.72
C CYS A 35 10.44 -1.27 -6.98
N VAL A 36 10.34 -1.23 -5.66
CA VAL A 36 10.97 -0.21 -4.78
C VAL A 36 11.83 -0.83 -3.68
N LYS A 37 12.18 -2.12 -3.78
CA LYS A 37 12.88 -2.86 -2.72
C LYS A 37 14.21 -2.22 -2.30
N ASP A 38 15.05 -1.87 -3.28
CA ASP A 38 16.35 -1.26 -3.02
C ASP A 38 16.20 0.16 -2.45
N GLU A 39 15.16 0.88 -2.89
CA GLU A 39 14.88 2.22 -2.39
C GLU A 39 14.39 2.19 -0.94
N PHE A 40 13.51 1.25 -0.58
CA PHE A 40 13.12 1.00 0.81
C PHE A 40 14.31 0.71 1.69
N ALA A 41 15.18 -0.22 1.30
CA ALA A 41 16.36 -0.57 2.08
C ALA A 41 17.29 0.63 2.32
N ARG A 42 17.43 1.51 1.31
CA ARG A 42 18.18 2.76 1.46
C ARG A 42 17.49 3.71 2.43
N TYR A 43 16.19 3.96 2.27
CA TYR A 43 15.45 4.92 3.09
C TYR A 43 15.36 4.49 4.56
N ASP A 44 15.20 3.20 4.81
CA ASP A 44 15.24 2.60 6.14
C ASP A 44 16.58 2.86 6.84
N SER A 45 17.70 2.74 6.11
CA SER A 45 19.03 3.06 6.65
C SER A 45 19.30 4.55 6.87
N GLU A 46 18.44 5.42 6.31
CA GLU A 46 18.52 6.87 6.38
C GLU A 46 17.45 7.45 7.35
N GLU A 47 16.86 6.64 8.23
CA GLU A 47 15.89 7.10 9.25
C GLU A 47 16.48 8.28 10.06
N PRO A 48 15.86 9.47 10.02
CA PRO A 48 16.33 10.62 10.76
C PRO A 48 16.02 10.48 12.25
N PRO A 49 16.74 11.20 13.14
CA PRO A 49 16.36 11.28 14.55
C PRO A 49 14.94 11.84 14.70
N ARG A 50 14.12 11.23 15.56
CA ARG A 50 12.73 11.67 15.81
C ARG A 50 12.62 13.10 16.34
N GLU A 51 13.69 13.63 16.91
CA GLU A 51 13.76 15.01 17.39
C GLU A 51 13.87 16.04 16.26
N ASP A 52 14.36 15.64 15.08
CA ASP A 52 14.35 16.47 13.89
C ASP A 52 13.01 16.31 13.17
N VAL A 53 12.00 17.03 13.67
CA VAL A 53 10.61 16.95 13.17
C VAL A 53 10.52 17.18 11.66
N VAL A 54 11.32 18.11 11.11
CA VAL A 54 11.25 18.43 9.67
C VAL A 54 11.83 17.29 8.83
N ALA A 55 12.98 16.74 9.25
CA ALA A 55 13.55 15.58 8.57
C ALA A 55 12.65 14.35 8.73
N TRP A 56 12.08 14.14 9.92
CA TRP A 56 11.15 13.07 10.22
C TRP A 56 9.92 13.11 9.32
N ASP A 57 9.23 14.25 9.25
CA ASP A 57 8.04 14.42 8.41
C ASP A 57 8.38 14.19 6.92
N ALA A 58 9.52 14.68 6.45
CA ALA A 58 9.95 14.45 5.07
C ALA A 58 10.26 12.97 4.79
N TRP A 59 10.84 12.28 5.78
CA TRP A 59 11.14 10.87 5.69
C TRP A 59 9.85 10.02 5.68
N ASP A 60 8.93 10.31 6.59
CA ASP A 60 7.64 9.61 6.75
C ASP A 60 6.75 9.75 5.51
N ASN A 61 6.65 10.97 4.96
CA ASN A 61 5.91 11.21 3.71
C ASN A 61 6.49 10.40 2.53
N ARG A 62 7.82 10.34 2.42
CA ARG A 62 8.46 9.54 1.36
C ARG A 62 8.28 8.05 1.60
N TRP A 63 8.28 7.61 2.84
CA TRP A 63 7.97 6.23 3.20
C TRP A 63 6.57 5.83 2.71
N ASP A 64 5.57 6.67 2.95
CA ASP A 64 4.19 6.47 2.45
C ASP A 64 4.12 6.38 0.92
N GLU A 65 4.88 7.23 0.21
CA GLU A 65 4.96 7.16 -1.25
C GLU A 65 5.57 5.85 -1.77
N LEU A 66 6.60 5.31 -1.09
CA LEU A 66 7.17 4.01 -1.42
C LEU A 66 6.19 2.87 -1.13
N MET A 67 5.48 2.96 0.00
CA MET A 67 4.47 1.99 0.41
C MET A 67 3.34 1.91 -0.62
N ALA A 68 2.87 3.06 -1.11
CA ALA A 68 1.86 3.16 -2.17
C ALA A 68 2.38 2.66 -3.52
N GLN A 69 3.66 2.88 -3.84
CA GLN A 69 4.26 2.37 -5.09
C GLN A 69 4.30 0.84 -5.12
N GLN A 70 4.63 0.21 -4.00
CA GLN A 70 4.73 -1.26 -3.91
C GLN A 70 3.36 -1.96 -3.99
N THR A 71 2.26 -1.27 -3.68
CA THR A 71 0.90 -1.81 -3.69
C THR A 71 0.07 -1.39 -4.91
N ARG A 72 0.69 -0.72 -5.90
CA ARG A 72 0.05 -0.41 -7.19
C ARG A 72 -0.51 -1.66 -7.85
N GLY A 73 -1.65 -1.53 -8.51
CA GLY A 73 -2.30 -2.68 -9.13
C GLY A 73 -2.99 -3.62 -8.13
N ALA A 74 -3.09 -3.25 -6.86
CA ALA A 74 -3.84 -3.97 -5.84
C ALA A 74 -4.86 -3.06 -5.13
N VAL A 75 -5.96 -3.66 -4.66
CA VAL A 75 -6.95 -2.98 -3.82
C VAL A 75 -6.80 -3.43 -2.38
N LEU A 76 -6.87 -2.49 -1.44
CA LEU A 76 -6.86 -2.81 -0.03
C LEU A 76 -8.15 -3.56 0.31
N LEU A 77 -8.02 -4.79 0.80
CA LEU A 77 -9.12 -5.66 1.19
C LEU A 77 -9.53 -5.46 2.65
N ALA A 78 -8.56 -5.44 3.55
CA ALA A 78 -8.80 -5.33 5.00
C ALA A 78 -7.64 -4.68 5.76
N HIS A 79 -7.96 -3.96 6.83
CA HIS A 79 -7.01 -3.62 7.89
C HIS A 79 -7.16 -4.66 8.99
N GLN A 80 -6.06 -5.33 9.35
CA GLN A 80 -6.02 -6.37 10.38
C GLN A 80 -5.69 -5.79 11.78
N GLY A 81 -5.54 -4.46 11.89
CA GLY A 81 -5.03 -3.80 13.10
C GLY A 81 -3.52 -3.61 13.03
N CYS A 82 -2.94 -2.77 13.90
CA CYS A 82 -1.49 -2.64 14.10
C CYS A 82 -0.64 -2.47 12.81
N GLY A 83 -1.19 -1.83 11.77
CA GLY A 83 -0.46 -1.63 10.51
C GLY A 83 -0.36 -2.87 9.62
N TYR A 84 -1.14 -3.91 9.89
CA TYR A 84 -1.28 -5.10 9.05
C TYR A 84 -2.43 -4.92 8.06
N TRP A 85 -2.20 -5.31 6.80
CA TRP A 85 -3.18 -5.15 5.73
C TRP A 85 -3.25 -6.38 4.83
N ASP A 86 -4.41 -6.59 4.21
CA ASP A 86 -4.55 -7.56 3.13
C ASP A 86 -4.83 -6.82 1.83
N TRP A 87 -4.14 -7.20 0.75
CA TRP A 87 -4.28 -6.60 -0.57
C TRP A 87 -4.75 -7.62 -1.59
N LEU A 88 -5.77 -7.29 -2.37
CA LEU A 88 -6.19 -8.09 -3.53
C LEU A 88 -5.54 -7.54 -4.80
N VAL A 89 -4.69 -8.32 -5.44
CA VAL A 89 -4.04 -7.91 -6.69
C VAL A 89 -5.03 -7.98 -7.85
N VAL A 90 -5.20 -6.86 -8.56
CA VAL A 90 -6.15 -6.72 -9.68
C VAL A 90 -5.48 -6.55 -11.04
N SER A 91 -4.17 -6.25 -11.07
CA SER A 91 -3.41 -6.01 -12.31
C SER A 91 -2.02 -6.67 -12.32
N GLY A 92 -1.59 -7.08 -13.52
CA GLY A 92 -0.30 -7.76 -13.73
C GLY A 92 -0.36 -9.29 -13.58
N PRO A 93 0.80 -9.98 -13.66
CA PRO A 93 0.87 -11.45 -13.68
C PRO A 93 0.34 -12.14 -12.40
N ARG A 94 0.33 -11.42 -11.27
CA ARG A 94 -0.13 -11.91 -9.97
C ARG A 94 -1.62 -11.64 -9.72
N ARG A 95 -2.36 -11.14 -10.72
CA ARG A 95 -3.80 -10.82 -10.58
C ARG A 95 -4.62 -12.00 -10.02
N GLY A 96 -5.45 -11.70 -9.02
CA GLY A 96 -6.34 -12.66 -8.36
C GLY A 96 -5.77 -13.26 -7.07
N SER A 97 -4.51 -12.99 -6.73
CA SER A 97 -3.95 -13.37 -5.43
C SER A 97 -4.25 -12.34 -4.34
N VAL A 98 -4.35 -12.80 -3.10
CA VAL A 98 -4.33 -11.96 -1.90
C VAL A 98 -2.91 -11.92 -1.37
N TRP A 99 -2.48 -10.77 -0.86
CA TRP A 99 -1.17 -10.55 -0.29
C TRP A 99 -1.29 -9.95 1.11
N ASP A 100 -0.59 -10.57 2.06
CA ASP A 100 -0.45 -10.10 3.42
C ASP A 100 0.65 -9.04 3.47
N ASP A 101 0.33 -7.92 4.10
CA ASP A 101 1.21 -6.80 4.33
C ASP A 101 1.48 -6.66 5.82
N ALA A 102 2.69 -7.07 6.19
CA ALA A 102 3.23 -7.00 7.55
C ALA A 102 4.48 -6.11 7.59
N ARG A 103 4.57 -5.14 6.67
CA ARG A 103 5.73 -4.23 6.58
C ARG A 103 5.89 -3.37 7.82
N GLY A 104 4.81 -3.10 8.57
CA GLY A 104 4.86 -2.42 9.87
C GLY A 104 5.60 -3.17 10.98
N VAL A 105 6.04 -4.40 10.73
CA VAL A 105 6.92 -5.20 11.62
C VAL A 105 8.10 -5.80 10.85
N ASP A 106 8.59 -5.07 9.85
CA ASP A 106 9.78 -5.42 9.05
C ASP A 106 9.66 -6.72 8.25
N VAL A 107 8.44 -7.16 7.94
CA VAL A 107 8.23 -8.32 7.08
C VAL A 107 7.74 -7.90 5.69
N PRO A 108 8.40 -8.34 4.61
CA PRO A 108 7.97 -8.03 3.25
C PRO A 108 6.53 -8.50 2.95
N LEU A 109 5.95 -7.95 1.88
CA LEU A 109 4.70 -8.43 1.30
C LEU A 109 4.80 -9.93 0.98
N ARG A 110 3.79 -10.71 1.37
CA ARG A 110 3.73 -12.16 1.18
C ARG A 110 2.40 -12.57 0.55
N GLN A 111 2.40 -13.68 -0.19
CA GLN A 111 1.20 -14.28 -0.78
C GLN A 111 0.74 -15.48 0.06
#